data_AF-A0A8C5C2V6-F1
#
_entry.id   AF-A0A8C5C2V6-F1
#
_cell.length_a   1.000
_cell.length_b   1.000
_cell.length_c   1.000
_cell.angle_alpha   90.00
_cell.angle_beta   90.00
_cell.angle_gamma   90.00
#
_symmetry.space_group_name_H-M   'P 1'
#
loop_
_entity.id
_entity.type
_entity.pdbx_description
1 polymer ?
#
loop_
_entity_poly.entity_id
_entity_poly.type
_entity_poly.pdbx_seq_one_letter_code
_entity_poly.pdbx_strand_id
1 'polypeptide(L)'
;MVKRCAYGVCKSDSRYPKSLAGGVVFFPFPKPKTQQERCLRWIKQCGRPHSQLNVTKINKHAYVCSKHFVNGQPTPEYPDPVLAVQVSNQTREQLGGCRKPPQKRCRLSVQDASGSTSSTDDADETQQYIVDSESTEQPPLPGCQLEREPEEEQSTEKEKKLEEENNNMKLSLKETEIERLKAQISTLKKKTLTPELLESSEIPKMLEYSTGFTYDRFNQLCTIFGIPNDPHTTQINVPLNYKRNDWQVAEMPLRSQLLFVLMKLRNNEDLKNLAFRFNITTQTASTIFNSWIHYMFDVLGELPIWPHRDVIAQNMPETYKADYPSTFAILDCTELKIERPTSLVLQSESFSNYKSTNTLKSLVACDPRGAVIFSSALFTGSMSDKEIVRQCGIIPLLEQLIESGYLQRGDGIMADKGFLIEEEMRAVGLQLNLPPFEI
;
A
#
# COMPACT_ATOMS: atom_id res chain seq x y z
N MET A 1 17.36 8.74 32.64
CA MET A 1 17.61 7.28 32.53
C MET A 1 17.48 6.88 31.07
N VAL A 2 18.38 6.05 30.54
CA VAL A 2 18.33 5.59 29.14
C VAL A 2 17.20 4.57 28.94
N LYS A 3 16.41 4.74 27.89
CA LYS A 3 15.43 3.75 27.41
C LYS A 3 15.81 3.31 25.99
N ARG A 4 15.86 2.00 25.74
CA ARG A 4 16.09 1.40 24.41
C ARG A 4 14.97 0.40 24.13
N CYS A 5 14.51 0.33 22.88
CA CYS A 5 13.47 -0.63 22.51
C CYS A 5 14.02 -2.07 22.55
N ALA A 6 13.29 -2.97 23.21
CA ALA A 6 13.59 -4.40 23.30
C ALA A 6 13.27 -5.17 22.00
N TYR A 7 12.46 -4.59 21.11
CA TYR A 7 12.12 -5.19 19.81
C TYR A 7 13.38 -5.38 18.94
N GLY A 8 13.45 -6.48 18.19
CA GLY A 8 14.65 -6.96 17.48
C GLY A 8 15.24 -5.94 16.51
N VAL A 9 14.44 -5.56 15.51
CA VAL A 9 14.81 -4.64 14.42
C VAL A 9 14.79 -3.15 14.81
N CYS A 10 14.34 -2.81 16.02
CA CYS A 10 14.10 -1.41 16.39
C CYS A 10 15.35 -0.67 16.90
N LYS A 11 15.59 0.52 16.33
CA LYS A 11 16.72 1.40 16.67
C LYS A 11 16.34 2.59 17.57
N SER A 12 15.08 2.69 18.04
CA SER A 12 14.66 3.78 18.94
C SER A 12 15.31 3.66 20.32
N ASP A 13 16.07 4.69 20.68
CA ASP A 13 16.87 4.78 21.90
C ASP A 13 16.93 6.24 22.38
N SER A 14 16.67 6.48 23.67
CA SER A 14 16.54 7.81 24.25
C SER A 14 17.84 8.61 24.33
N ARG A 15 18.97 8.05 23.91
CA ARG A 15 20.24 8.78 23.73
C ARG A 15 20.32 9.56 22.42
N TYR A 16 19.44 9.28 21.46
CA TYR A 16 19.47 9.89 20.13
C TYR A 16 18.13 10.60 19.82
N PRO A 17 17.94 11.87 20.24
CA PRO A 17 16.69 12.60 20.05
C PRO A 17 16.19 12.63 18.59
N LYS A 18 17.11 12.72 17.62
CA LYS A 18 16.80 12.64 16.18
C LYS A 18 16.12 11.32 15.76
N SER A 19 16.29 10.22 16.51
CA SER A 19 15.61 8.94 16.28
C SER A 19 14.19 8.85 16.89
N LEU A 20 13.83 9.84 17.71
CA LEU A 20 12.55 9.97 18.42
C LEU A 20 11.69 11.13 17.90
N ALA A 21 12.17 11.88 16.90
CA ALA A 21 11.35 12.82 16.14
C ALA A 21 10.10 12.07 15.61
N GLY A 22 8.91 12.64 15.86
CA GLY A 22 7.64 11.91 15.73
C GLY A 22 7.11 11.29 17.04
N GLY A 23 7.37 11.91 18.20
CA GLY A 23 6.63 11.63 19.44
C GLY A 23 6.83 10.24 20.07
N VAL A 24 8.01 9.65 19.94
CA VAL A 24 8.24 8.23 20.29
C VAL A 24 8.27 7.99 21.82
N VAL A 25 7.21 7.41 22.36
CA VAL A 25 7.06 7.03 23.79
C VAL A 25 7.63 5.61 24.03
N PHE A 26 7.92 5.26 25.29
CA PHE A 26 8.46 3.96 25.70
C PHE A 26 7.68 3.35 26.87
N PHE A 27 7.05 2.20 26.63
CA PHE A 27 6.22 1.46 27.57
C PHE A 27 7.02 0.35 28.26
N PRO A 28 6.83 0.13 29.57
CA PRO A 28 7.57 -0.89 30.31
C PRO A 28 7.14 -2.31 29.90
N PHE A 29 8.12 -3.19 29.70
CA PHE A 29 7.86 -4.60 29.38
C PHE A 29 7.10 -5.29 30.54
N PRO A 30 6.04 -6.09 30.30
CA PRO A 30 5.33 -6.86 31.32
C PRO A 30 6.29 -7.69 32.18
N LYS A 31 6.04 -7.78 33.49
CA LYS A 31 6.98 -8.43 34.42
C LYS A 31 6.64 -9.90 34.59
N PRO A 32 7.62 -10.83 34.47
CA PRO A 32 7.37 -12.27 34.60
C PRO A 32 6.58 -12.67 35.85
N LYS A 33 6.89 -12.04 37.00
CA LYS A 33 6.26 -12.35 38.30
C LYS A 33 4.79 -11.96 38.43
N THR A 34 4.23 -11.15 37.52
CA THR A 34 2.85 -10.62 37.65
C THR A 34 2.04 -10.66 36.35
N GLN A 35 2.68 -10.80 35.19
CA GLN A 35 2.04 -10.85 33.87
C GLN A 35 2.78 -11.85 32.96
N GLN A 36 2.94 -13.10 33.43
CA GLN A 36 3.81 -14.11 32.80
C GLN A 36 3.45 -14.37 31.33
N GLU A 37 2.19 -14.65 31.02
CA GLU A 37 1.73 -14.91 29.65
C GLU A 37 1.99 -13.73 28.72
N ARG A 38 1.58 -12.52 29.14
CA ARG A 38 1.80 -11.29 28.37
C ARG A 38 3.29 -11.04 28.15
N CYS A 39 4.13 -11.33 29.15
CA CYS A 39 5.58 -11.26 29.04
C CYS A 39 6.11 -12.24 27.96
N LEU A 40 5.61 -13.48 27.95
CA LEU A 40 5.98 -14.49 26.93
C LEU A 40 5.52 -14.06 25.52
N ARG A 41 4.30 -13.54 25.37
CA ARG A 41 3.81 -13.00 24.09
C ARG A 41 4.66 -11.83 23.61
N TRP A 42 5.01 -10.88 24.48
CA TRP A 42 5.91 -9.77 24.14
C TRP A 42 7.33 -10.27 23.78
N ILE A 43 7.85 -11.32 24.42
CA ILE A 43 9.16 -11.90 24.08
C ILE A 43 9.13 -12.50 22.66
N LYS A 44 8.14 -13.36 22.36
CA LYS A 44 7.94 -13.94 21.02
C LYS A 44 7.84 -12.82 19.98
N GLN A 45 6.95 -11.88 20.22
CA GLN A 45 6.59 -10.82 19.27
C GLN A 45 7.69 -9.77 19.10
N CYS A 46 8.66 -9.67 20.01
CA CYS A 46 9.85 -8.83 19.84
C CYS A 46 10.91 -9.42 18.90
N GLY A 47 10.80 -10.67 18.44
CA GLY A 47 11.66 -11.22 17.37
C GLY A 47 13.16 -11.18 17.68
N ARG A 48 13.57 -11.39 18.94
CA ARG A 48 14.99 -11.49 19.31
C ARG A 48 15.40 -12.95 19.57
N PRO A 49 16.66 -13.33 19.28
CA PRO A 49 17.20 -14.62 19.69
C PRO A 49 17.05 -14.83 21.20
N HIS A 50 16.73 -16.07 21.61
CA HIS A 50 16.45 -16.40 23.01
C HIS A 50 17.61 -16.06 23.96
N SER A 51 18.85 -16.07 23.48
CA SER A 51 20.04 -15.65 24.23
C SER A 51 20.05 -14.15 24.59
N GLN A 52 19.41 -13.30 23.77
CA GLN A 52 19.30 -11.85 23.98
C GLN A 52 18.04 -11.46 24.76
N LEU A 53 16.90 -12.12 24.50
CA LEU A 53 15.62 -11.79 25.11
C LEU A 53 14.89 -13.07 25.54
N ASN A 54 14.81 -13.27 26.85
CA ASN A 54 14.02 -14.32 27.48
C ASN A 54 13.57 -13.86 28.87
N VAL A 55 12.73 -14.68 29.52
CA VAL A 55 12.09 -14.37 30.81
C VAL A 55 13.09 -13.92 31.89
N THR A 56 14.30 -14.51 31.95
CA THR A 56 15.34 -14.16 32.95
C THR A 56 16.00 -12.80 32.69
N LYS A 57 15.94 -12.30 31.44
CA LYS A 57 16.53 -11.02 31.03
C LYS A 57 15.57 -9.83 31.19
N ILE A 58 14.27 -10.07 31.39
CA ILE A 58 13.27 -9.00 31.54
C ILE A 58 13.38 -8.33 32.91
N ASN A 59 13.92 -7.11 32.93
CA ASN A 59 14.12 -6.31 34.14
C ASN A 59 13.29 -5.00 34.12
N LYS A 60 13.54 -4.09 35.07
CA LYS A 60 12.83 -2.79 35.18
C LYS A 60 13.16 -1.78 34.05
N HIS A 61 14.21 -2.03 33.28
CA HIS A 61 14.69 -1.19 32.16
C HIS A 61 14.40 -1.79 30.78
N ALA A 62 13.69 -2.92 30.70
CA ALA A 62 13.13 -3.43 29.45
C ALA A 62 11.91 -2.57 29.05
N TYR A 63 11.92 -2.02 27.83
CA TYR A 63 10.86 -1.20 27.27
C TYR A 63 10.58 -1.59 25.81
N VAL A 64 9.36 -1.33 25.33
CA VAL A 64 9.01 -1.34 23.90
C VAL A 64 8.49 0.07 23.54
N CYS A 65 8.86 0.62 22.38
CA CYS A 65 8.44 1.97 22.00
C CYS A 65 7.10 2.01 21.25
N SER A 66 6.47 3.19 21.20
CA SER A 66 5.14 3.42 20.61
C SER A 66 4.99 2.91 19.16
N LYS A 67 6.09 2.88 18.40
CA LYS A 67 6.14 2.35 17.02
C LYS A 67 5.69 0.88 16.88
N HIS A 68 5.58 0.15 17.99
CA HIS A 68 5.19 -1.26 18.03
C HIS A 68 3.80 -1.47 18.65
N PHE A 69 2.92 -0.47 18.72
CA PHE A 69 1.56 -0.67 19.21
C PHE A 69 0.57 0.02 18.26
N VAL A 70 -0.55 -0.64 17.99
CA VAL A 70 -1.54 -0.20 16.99
C VAL A 70 -1.97 1.25 17.24
N ASN A 71 -2.33 1.56 18.49
CA ASN A 71 -2.78 2.91 18.89
C ASN A 71 -1.64 3.73 19.53
N GLY A 72 -0.38 3.46 19.15
CA GLY A 72 0.82 4.06 19.75
C GLY A 72 1.10 3.63 21.20
N GLN A 73 0.18 2.91 21.85
CA GLN A 73 0.27 2.37 23.21
C GLN A 73 -0.50 1.03 23.32
N PRO A 74 -0.20 0.18 24.31
CA PRO A 74 -0.98 -1.04 24.55
C PRO A 74 -2.39 -0.70 25.07
N THR A 75 -3.43 -1.18 24.40
CA THR A 75 -4.84 -1.04 24.82
C THR A 75 -5.42 -2.38 25.30
N PRO A 76 -6.67 -2.45 25.83
CA PRO A 76 -7.31 -3.73 26.13
C PRO A 76 -7.52 -4.60 24.88
N GLU A 77 -7.87 -3.98 23.75
CA GLU A 77 -8.08 -4.61 22.45
C GLU A 77 -6.75 -5.07 21.80
N TYR A 78 -5.72 -4.22 21.87
CA TYR A 78 -4.40 -4.45 21.27
C TYR A 78 -3.32 -4.34 22.37
N PRO A 79 -3.21 -5.35 23.26
CA PRO A 79 -2.36 -5.28 24.46
C PRO A 79 -0.89 -5.59 24.20
N ASP A 80 -0.53 -6.07 23.01
CA ASP A 80 0.77 -6.68 22.72
C ASP A 80 1.43 -6.06 21.47
N PRO A 81 2.76 -6.21 21.28
CA PRO A 81 3.49 -5.47 20.24
C PRO A 81 3.16 -5.90 18.81
N VAL A 82 3.44 -5.04 17.84
CA VAL A 82 3.37 -5.33 16.39
C VAL A 82 4.70 -5.05 15.67
N LEU A 83 4.82 -5.61 14.46
CA LEU A 83 6.00 -5.46 13.58
C LEU A 83 6.17 -4.00 13.14
N ALA A 84 7.16 -3.31 13.72
CA ALA A 84 7.65 -2.05 13.15
C ALA A 84 8.72 -2.39 12.11
N VAL A 85 8.31 -2.58 10.87
CA VAL A 85 9.23 -2.85 9.76
C VAL A 85 10.16 -1.65 9.58
N GLN A 86 11.46 -1.86 9.78
CA GLN A 86 12.46 -0.93 9.27
C GLN A 86 12.74 -1.29 7.82
N VAL A 87 12.69 -0.29 6.92
CA VAL A 87 13.05 -0.45 5.50
C VAL A 87 14.40 -1.14 5.37
N SER A 88 14.38 -2.39 4.90
CA SER A 88 15.54 -3.25 4.74
C SER A 88 16.21 -2.95 3.40
N ASN A 89 17.34 -2.23 3.45
CA ASN A 89 18.26 -2.10 2.31
C ASN A 89 19.03 -3.41 2.04
N GLN A 90 18.30 -4.53 1.90
CA GLN A 90 18.83 -5.87 1.61
C GLN A 90 18.75 -6.19 0.12
N THR A 91 19.42 -5.38 -0.68
CA THR A 91 19.67 -5.63 -2.12
C THR A 91 20.89 -4.83 -2.60
N ARG A 92 22.00 -4.94 -1.86
CA ARG A 92 23.26 -4.27 -2.25
C ARG A 92 24.56 -4.99 -1.87
N GLU A 93 24.52 -6.31 -1.84
CA GLU A 93 25.71 -7.13 -2.06
C GLU A 93 25.43 -8.07 -3.24
N GLN A 94 26.48 -8.46 -3.97
CA GLN A 94 26.41 -9.27 -5.21
C GLN A 94 25.62 -8.64 -6.40
N LEU A 95 26.09 -7.49 -6.90
CA LEU A 95 26.15 -7.22 -8.35
C LEU A 95 27.24 -6.16 -8.63
N GLY A 96 27.93 -6.28 -9.77
CA GLY A 96 29.18 -5.56 -10.06
C GLY A 96 29.04 -4.05 -10.16
N GLY A 97 29.40 -3.32 -9.09
CA GLY A 97 29.35 -1.86 -9.04
C GLY A 97 30.43 -1.18 -9.88
N CYS A 98 30.20 -1.01 -11.17
CA CYS A 98 31.08 -0.26 -12.06
C CYS A 98 31.24 1.20 -11.56
N ARG A 99 32.48 1.65 -11.35
CA ARG A 99 32.76 2.96 -10.74
C ARG A 99 32.32 4.10 -11.67
N LYS A 100 31.39 4.94 -11.22
CA LYS A 100 31.15 6.24 -11.86
C LYS A 100 32.41 7.11 -11.73
N PRO A 101 32.90 7.76 -12.80
CA PRO A 101 34.10 8.57 -12.74
C PRO A 101 33.88 9.87 -11.92
N PRO A 102 34.94 10.47 -11.36
CA PRO A 102 34.81 11.72 -10.59
C PRO A 102 34.33 12.89 -11.46
N GLN A 103 33.42 13.70 -10.93
CA GLN A 103 33.07 14.98 -11.55
C GLN A 103 34.27 15.94 -11.49
N LYS A 104 34.68 16.49 -12.63
CA LYS A 104 35.71 17.55 -12.67
C LYS A 104 35.13 18.87 -12.16
N ARG A 105 35.94 19.62 -11.40
CA ARG A 105 35.58 20.96 -10.88
C ARG A 105 35.43 21.98 -12.02
N CYS A 106 34.57 22.97 -11.78
CA CYS A 106 34.33 24.11 -12.67
C CYS A 106 35.58 25.00 -12.85
N ARG A 107 35.62 25.73 -13.96
CA ARG A 107 36.33 27.01 -14.14
C ARG A 107 35.42 28.02 -14.85
N LEU A 108 35.71 29.30 -14.66
CA LEU A 108 34.96 30.45 -15.20
C LEU A 108 35.82 31.22 -16.21
N SER A 109 35.20 31.66 -17.31
CA SER A 109 35.63 32.73 -18.23
C SER A 109 34.46 32.96 -19.21
N VAL A 110 33.68 34.06 -19.18
CA VAL A 110 34.00 35.50 -19.42
C VAL A 110 33.89 35.89 -20.91
N GLN A 111 32.71 36.44 -21.23
CA GLN A 111 32.40 37.61 -22.10
C GLN A 111 32.66 37.64 -23.62
N ASP A 112 31.93 38.58 -24.25
CA ASP A 112 32.10 39.22 -25.57
C ASP A 112 31.76 38.43 -26.87
N ALA A 113 31.20 39.02 -27.94
CA ALA A 113 30.49 40.31 -28.13
C ALA A 113 29.65 40.32 -29.45
N SER A 114 29.10 41.50 -29.83
CA SER A 114 28.37 41.90 -31.05
C SER A 114 29.00 41.47 -32.40
N GLY A 115 28.35 41.58 -33.58
CA GLY A 115 27.06 42.16 -34.04
C GLY A 115 26.88 41.84 -35.56
N SER A 116 25.76 42.03 -36.28
CA SER A 116 24.88 43.22 -36.51
C SER A 116 24.98 43.72 -37.97
N THR A 117 23.88 43.67 -38.75
CA THR A 117 23.54 44.38 -40.03
C THR A 117 22.29 43.70 -40.63
N SER A 118 21.34 44.33 -41.34
CA SER A 118 21.01 45.74 -41.66
C SER A 118 19.48 45.78 -42.02
N SER A 119 18.76 46.87 -42.31
CA SER A 119 19.04 48.32 -42.47
C SER A 119 17.70 49.11 -42.53
N THR A 120 17.73 50.38 -42.09
CA THR A 120 16.98 51.58 -42.59
C THR A 120 15.44 51.51 -42.80
N ASP A 121 14.62 52.27 -42.04
CA ASP A 121 14.16 53.68 -42.29
C ASP A 121 12.83 53.68 -43.10
N ASP A 122 11.90 54.65 -43.04
CA ASP A 122 11.85 56.01 -42.46
C ASP A 122 10.62 56.19 -41.51
N ALA A 123 10.44 57.39 -40.95
CA ALA A 123 9.27 57.80 -40.15
C ALA A 123 8.68 59.14 -40.62
N ASP A 124 7.39 59.39 -40.34
CA ASP A 124 6.81 60.74 -40.30
C ASP A 124 5.60 60.82 -39.34
N GLU A 125 5.17 62.06 -39.06
CA GLU A 125 4.16 62.51 -38.09
C GLU A 125 2.69 62.15 -38.50
N THR A 126 1.61 62.34 -37.72
CA THR A 126 1.19 63.59 -37.04
C THR A 126 0.00 63.42 -36.07
N GLN A 127 0.05 64.19 -34.96
CA GLN A 127 -1.08 64.89 -34.29
C GLN A 127 -2.20 64.05 -33.60
N GLN A 128 -2.98 64.50 -32.59
CA GLN A 128 -3.07 65.61 -31.60
C GLN A 128 -4.17 65.18 -30.58
N TYR A 129 -4.53 65.76 -29.42
CA TYR A 129 -4.08 66.75 -28.40
C TYR A 129 -5.12 66.60 -27.24
N ILE A 130 -5.01 67.05 -25.99
CA ILE A 130 -3.99 67.63 -25.08
C ILE A 130 -4.47 67.18 -23.68
N VAL A 131 -3.67 66.48 -22.86
CA VAL A 131 -2.60 66.95 -21.96
C VAL A 131 -3.10 67.83 -20.80
N ASP A 132 -2.66 67.45 -19.61
CA ASP A 132 -2.96 68.02 -18.29
C ASP A 132 -2.33 69.41 -18.06
N SER A 133 -2.62 70.02 -16.90
CA SER A 133 -1.55 70.67 -16.12
C SER A 133 -1.90 70.75 -14.62
N GLU A 134 -0.89 70.52 -13.78
CA GLU A 134 -0.97 70.52 -12.31
C GLU A 134 -0.51 71.86 -11.69
N SER A 135 -0.45 71.88 -10.35
CA SER A 135 0.49 72.63 -9.50
C SER A 135 0.13 74.05 -9.01
N THR A 136 -0.36 74.07 -7.76
CA THR A 136 0.27 74.73 -6.58
C THR A 136 0.93 76.11 -6.74
N GLU A 137 0.34 77.14 -6.09
CA GLU A 137 0.93 77.84 -4.92
C GLU A 137 -0.09 78.82 -4.24
N GLN A 138 0.28 79.38 -3.08
CA GLN A 138 -0.47 80.38 -2.26
C GLN A 138 0.24 81.75 -2.31
N PRO A 139 -0.22 82.86 -1.65
CA PRO A 139 -1.53 83.26 -1.06
C PRO A 139 -2.04 84.60 -1.74
N PRO A 140 -2.87 85.53 -1.18
CA PRO A 140 -3.64 85.59 0.07
C PRO A 140 -5.15 86.01 -0.04
N LEU A 141 -5.78 86.18 1.14
CA LEU A 141 -7.15 86.64 1.47
C LEU A 141 -7.45 88.13 1.13
N PRO A 142 -8.70 88.68 1.29
CA PRO A 142 -10.00 88.09 1.71
C PRO A 142 -11.25 88.43 0.83
N GLY A 143 -12.41 87.76 1.06
CA GLY A 143 -13.72 88.21 0.52
C GLY A 143 -14.96 87.34 0.88
N CYS A 144 -16.08 87.99 1.23
CA CYS A 144 -17.43 87.45 1.51
C CYS A 144 -18.33 87.42 0.23
N GLN A 145 -19.53 86.81 0.08
CA GLN A 145 -20.48 86.03 0.93
C GLN A 145 -21.59 85.34 0.05
N LEU A 146 -22.15 84.19 0.49
CA LEU A 146 -23.57 83.68 0.51
C LEU A 146 -24.60 83.90 -0.68
N GLU A 147 -25.71 83.14 -0.90
CA GLU A 147 -26.20 81.75 -0.60
C GLU A 147 -27.73 81.56 -0.97
N ARG A 148 -28.20 80.34 -1.38
CA ARG A 148 -29.55 79.74 -1.09
C ARG A 148 -29.84 78.34 -1.72
N GLU A 149 -30.90 77.65 -1.25
CA GLU A 149 -31.14 76.17 -1.34
C GLU A 149 -32.57 75.68 -1.79
N PRO A 150 -32.76 74.36 -2.05
CA PRO A 150 -34.05 73.62 -2.12
C PRO A 150 -34.17 72.39 -1.16
N GLU A 151 -35.39 71.85 -0.91
CA GLU A 151 -35.58 70.71 0.06
C GLU A 151 -36.39 69.46 -0.39
N GLU A 152 -37.38 69.50 -1.30
CA GLU A 152 -38.38 68.41 -1.42
C GLU A 152 -37.87 67.07 -1.99
N GLU A 153 -36.75 67.02 -2.72
CA GLU A 153 -36.27 65.79 -3.39
C GLU A 153 -35.76 64.71 -2.42
N GLN A 154 -35.40 65.08 -1.18
CA GLN A 154 -34.68 64.22 -0.25
C GLN A 154 -35.43 62.99 0.27
N SER A 155 -36.75 62.91 0.09
CA SER A 155 -37.58 61.83 0.66
C SER A 155 -37.41 60.52 -0.14
N THR A 156 -37.79 60.54 -1.42
CA THR A 156 -37.73 59.36 -2.31
C THR A 156 -36.30 58.89 -2.59
N GLU A 157 -35.30 59.77 -2.44
CA GLU A 157 -33.90 59.41 -2.61
C GLU A 157 -33.39 58.54 -1.45
N LYS A 158 -33.86 58.78 -0.22
CA LYS A 158 -33.51 57.97 0.97
C LYS A 158 -34.09 56.56 0.90
N GLU A 159 -35.33 56.42 0.42
CA GLU A 159 -35.96 55.11 0.22
C GLU A 159 -35.22 54.28 -0.84
N LYS A 160 -34.85 54.89 -1.98
CA LYS A 160 -34.06 54.22 -3.03
C LYS A 160 -32.68 53.76 -2.53
N LYS A 161 -31.96 54.60 -1.79
CA LYS A 161 -30.66 54.25 -1.19
C LYS A 161 -30.79 53.07 -0.21
N LEU A 162 -31.84 53.04 0.61
CA LEU A 162 -32.10 51.93 1.54
C LEU A 162 -32.43 50.61 0.81
N GLU A 163 -33.17 50.67 -0.29
CA GLU A 163 -33.44 49.49 -1.13
C GLU A 163 -32.19 49.02 -1.87
N GLU A 164 -31.32 49.93 -2.34
CA GLU A 164 -30.03 49.61 -2.95
C GLU A 164 -29.07 48.95 -1.95
N GLU A 165 -28.93 49.49 -0.74
CA GLU A 165 -28.15 48.88 0.35
C GLU A 165 -28.65 47.47 0.72
N ASN A 166 -29.97 47.30 0.85
CA ASN A 166 -30.60 46.01 1.15
C ASN A 166 -30.36 44.99 0.02
N ASN A 167 -30.45 45.42 -1.25
CA ASN A 167 -30.15 44.56 -2.40
C ASN A 167 -28.66 44.20 -2.48
N ASN A 168 -27.74 45.13 -2.18
CA ASN A 168 -26.29 44.87 -2.14
C ASN A 168 -25.92 43.89 -1.01
N MET A 169 -26.49 44.04 0.19
CA MET A 169 -26.29 43.09 1.29
C MET A 169 -26.85 41.69 0.94
N LYS A 170 -28.00 41.63 0.26
CA LYS A 170 -28.60 40.40 -0.27
C LYS A 170 -27.80 39.77 -1.42
N LEU A 171 -27.01 40.57 -2.15
CA LEU A 171 -26.06 40.09 -3.16
C LEU A 171 -24.86 39.41 -2.49
N SER A 172 -24.23 40.08 -1.52
CA SER A 172 -23.07 39.56 -0.78
C SER A 172 -23.38 38.25 -0.02
N LEU A 173 -24.59 38.13 0.56
CA LEU A 173 -25.08 36.89 1.16
C LEU A 173 -25.26 35.74 0.14
N LYS A 174 -25.52 36.04 -1.13
CA LYS A 174 -25.56 35.03 -2.20
C LYS A 174 -24.16 34.67 -2.70
N GLU A 175 -23.26 35.64 -2.82
CA GLU A 175 -21.88 35.39 -3.25
C GLU A 175 -21.12 34.49 -2.25
N THR A 176 -21.28 34.76 -0.96
CA THR A 176 -20.71 33.93 0.11
C THR A 176 -21.26 32.49 0.12
N GLU A 177 -22.58 32.31 -0.12
CA GLU A 177 -23.15 30.96 -0.28
C GLU A 177 -22.71 30.28 -1.58
N ILE A 178 -22.54 31.03 -2.68
CA ILE A 178 -21.99 30.51 -3.94
C ILE A 178 -20.56 29.99 -3.74
N GLU A 179 -19.69 30.72 -3.02
CA GLU A 179 -18.35 30.23 -2.70
C GLU A 179 -18.38 29.04 -1.73
N ARG A 180 -19.29 29.01 -0.75
CA ARG A 180 -19.49 27.85 0.13
C ARG A 180 -19.91 26.60 -0.67
N LEU A 181 -20.83 26.75 -1.60
CA LEU A 181 -21.29 25.68 -2.49
C LEU A 181 -20.19 25.24 -3.48
N LYS A 182 -19.42 26.17 -4.05
CA LYS A 182 -18.23 25.86 -4.87
C LYS A 182 -17.20 25.05 -4.06
N ALA A 183 -16.92 25.43 -2.82
CA ALA A 183 -16.01 24.70 -1.93
C ALA A 183 -16.53 23.29 -1.59
N GLN A 184 -17.84 23.14 -1.33
CA GLN A 184 -18.47 21.83 -1.14
C GLN A 184 -18.39 20.97 -2.41
N ILE A 185 -18.72 21.51 -3.58
CA ILE A 185 -18.63 20.80 -4.87
C ILE A 185 -17.18 20.40 -5.18
N SER A 186 -16.20 21.26 -4.91
CA SER A 186 -14.78 20.97 -5.04
C SER A 186 -14.35 19.80 -4.12
N THR A 187 -14.83 19.81 -2.88
CA THR A 187 -14.59 18.74 -1.90
C THR A 187 -15.25 17.42 -2.32
N LEU A 188 -16.48 17.46 -2.81
CA LEU A 188 -17.20 16.29 -3.31
C LEU A 188 -16.53 15.69 -4.56
N LYS A 189 -16.08 16.52 -5.50
CA LYS A 189 -15.29 16.11 -6.68
C LYS A 189 -13.92 15.50 -6.33
N LYS A 190 -13.44 15.66 -5.09
CA LYS A 190 -12.20 15.05 -4.59
C LYS A 190 -12.41 13.75 -3.79
N LYS A 191 -13.66 13.34 -3.50
CA LYS A 191 -13.92 12.11 -2.73
C LYS A 191 -13.45 10.87 -3.50
N THR A 192 -12.32 10.33 -3.08
CA THR A 192 -11.84 9.00 -3.46
C THR A 192 -12.79 7.93 -2.90
N LEU A 193 -12.98 6.82 -3.62
CA LEU A 193 -13.78 5.68 -3.14
C LEU A 193 -13.16 5.09 -1.85
N THR A 194 -13.99 4.81 -0.84
CA THR A 194 -13.56 4.25 0.45
C THR A 194 -14.35 2.97 0.79
N PRO A 195 -13.81 2.10 1.67
CA PRO A 195 -14.54 0.91 2.14
C PRO A 195 -15.90 1.24 2.75
N GLU A 196 -15.97 2.32 3.52
CA GLU A 196 -17.16 2.78 4.23
C GLU A 196 -18.26 3.21 3.25
N LEU A 197 -17.89 3.81 2.12
CA LEU A 197 -18.83 4.21 1.06
C LEU A 197 -19.38 3.01 0.26
N LEU A 198 -18.65 1.90 0.18
CA LEU A 198 -19.16 0.65 -0.41
C LEU A 198 -20.01 -0.16 0.57
N GLU A 199 -19.73 -0.10 1.87
CA GLU A 199 -20.53 -0.79 2.89
C GLU A 199 -21.86 -0.05 3.16
N SER A 200 -21.85 1.28 3.14
CA SER A 200 -23.06 2.13 3.21
C SER A 200 -23.80 2.30 1.88
N SER A 201 -23.58 1.39 0.92
CA SER A 201 -24.22 1.45 -0.40
C SER A 201 -25.68 0.98 -0.35
N GLU A 202 -26.56 1.61 -1.12
CA GLU A 202 -27.94 1.14 -1.34
C GLU A 202 -27.98 -0.24 -2.03
N ILE A 203 -26.93 -0.59 -2.78
CA ILE A 203 -26.78 -1.91 -3.39
C ILE A 203 -26.21 -2.87 -2.34
N PRO A 204 -26.91 -3.94 -1.95
CA PRO A 204 -26.47 -4.82 -0.87
C PRO A 204 -25.10 -5.47 -1.13
N LYS A 205 -24.28 -5.58 -0.08
CA LYS A 205 -22.99 -6.29 -0.09
C LYS A 205 -21.98 -5.79 -1.14
N MET A 206 -22.03 -4.52 -1.56
CA MET A 206 -21.13 -4.01 -2.60
C MET A 206 -19.64 -4.15 -2.28
N LEU A 207 -19.23 -4.01 -1.02
CA LEU A 207 -17.84 -4.24 -0.61
C LEU A 207 -17.43 -5.73 -0.73
N GLU A 208 -18.32 -6.65 -0.37
CA GLU A 208 -18.10 -8.11 -0.49
C GLU A 208 -18.09 -8.57 -1.95
N TYR A 209 -18.96 -8.02 -2.79
CA TYR A 209 -18.89 -8.20 -4.25
C TYR A 209 -17.54 -7.69 -4.80
N SER A 210 -17.17 -6.46 -4.44
CA SER A 210 -16.00 -5.77 -4.99
C SER A 210 -14.66 -6.36 -4.54
N THR A 211 -14.59 -7.00 -3.36
CA THR A 211 -13.32 -7.48 -2.77
C THR A 211 -13.27 -9.00 -2.51
N GLY A 212 -14.42 -9.66 -2.38
CA GLY A 212 -14.51 -11.03 -1.85
C GLY A 212 -14.59 -11.14 -0.32
N PHE A 213 -14.57 -10.02 0.42
CA PHE A 213 -14.55 -9.98 1.88
C PHE A 213 -15.70 -9.12 2.44
N THR A 214 -16.31 -9.55 3.55
CA THR A 214 -17.22 -8.69 4.33
C THR A 214 -16.44 -7.55 4.99
N TYR A 215 -17.11 -6.49 5.43
CA TYR A 215 -16.45 -5.34 6.07
C TYR A 215 -15.60 -5.72 7.29
N ASP A 216 -16.08 -6.65 8.13
CA ASP A 216 -15.29 -7.18 9.26
C ASP A 216 -14.01 -7.90 8.81
N ARG A 217 -14.09 -8.69 7.73
CA ARG A 217 -12.92 -9.38 7.14
C ARG A 217 -11.97 -8.37 6.49
N PHE A 218 -12.49 -7.31 5.88
CA PHE A 218 -11.67 -6.21 5.36
C PHE A 218 -10.91 -5.50 6.50
N ASN A 219 -11.55 -5.23 7.64
CA ASN A 219 -10.89 -4.65 8.82
C ASN A 219 -9.87 -5.62 9.47
N GLN A 220 -10.11 -6.93 9.41
CA GLN A 220 -9.10 -7.95 9.79
C GLN A 220 -7.89 -7.90 8.84
N LEU A 221 -8.10 -7.78 7.53
CA LEU A 221 -7.01 -7.58 6.55
C LEU A 221 -6.25 -6.26 6.78
N CYS A 222 -6.95 -5.15 7.07
CA CYS A 222 -6.31 -3.91 7.49
C CYS A 222 -5.37 -4.13 8.69
N THR A 223 -5.83 -4.87 9.69
CA THR A 223 -5.04 -5.18 10.89
C THR A 223 -3.80 -6.02 10.56
N ILE A 224 -3.90 -7.00 9.65
CA ILE A 224 -2.77 -7.80 9.15
C ILE A 224 -1.73 -6.92 8.43
N PHE A 225 -2.18 -5.97 7.60
CA PHE A 225 -1.32 -5.04 6.86
C PHE A 225 -0.94 -3.76 7.65
N GLY A 226 -1.12 -3.76 8.99
CA GLY A 226 -0.74 -2.64 9.86
C GLY A 226 -1.51 -1.33 9.63
N ILE A 227 -2.66 -1.39 8.97
CA ILE A 227 -3.55 -0.26 8.68
C ILE A 227 -4.54 -0.08 9.85
N PRO A 228 -4.71 1.12 10.41
CA PRO A 228 -5.79 1.39 11.36
C PRO A 228 -7.19 1.13 10.76
N ASN A 229 -8.13 0.71 11.61
CA ASN A 229 -9.53 0.50 11.20
C ASN A 229 -10.36 1.79 11.19
N ASP A 230 -9.92 2.82 11.91
CA ASP A 230 -10.51 4.17 11.92
C ASP A 230 -9.79 5.09 10.91
N PRO A 231 -10.51 5.79 10.01
CA PRO A 231 -9.91 6.75 9.05
C PRO A 231 -9.32 8.01 9.71
N HIS A 232 -9.63 8.32 10.97
CA HIS A 232 -9.10 9.49 11.70
C HIS A 232 -7.82 9.19 12.48
N THR A 233 -7.48 7.92 12.71
CA THR A 233 -6.30 7.50 13.46
C THR A 233 -5.02 7.76 12.65
N THR A 234 -4.04 8.42 13.28
CA THR A 234 -2.77 8.76 12.63
C THR A 234 -2.05 7.51 12.14
N GLN A 235 -1.76 7.47 10.85
CA GLN A 235 -1.28 6.30 10.13
C GLN A 235 0.04 5.76 10.70
N ILE A 236 0.08 4.45 10.99
CA ILE A 236 1.29 3.73 11.38
C ILE A 236 2.23 3.71 10.15
N ASN A 237 3.55 3.68 10.38
CA ASN A 237 4.56 3.57 9.31
C ASN A 237 4.52 2.18 8.64
N VAL A 238 3.55 1.98 7.75
CA VAL A 238 3.50 0.83 6.82
C VAL A 238 4.65 0.97 5.81
N PRO A 239 5.46 -0.07 5.56
CA PRO A 239 6.72 0.02 4.79
C PRO A 239 6.52 0.07 3.25
N LEU A 240 5.41 0.60 2.77
CA LEU A 240 5.09 0.68 1.34
C LEU A 240 6.07 1.59 0.59
N ASN A 241 6.91 0.99 -0.24
CA ASN A 241 7.95 1.70 -0.99
C ASN A 241 7.49 2.04 -2.42
N TYR A 242 6.82 3.19 -2.56
CA TYR A 242 6.30 3.64 -3.85
C TYR A 242 7.42 4.07 -4.82
N LYS A 243 7.51 3.40 -5.98
CA LYS A 243 8.47 3.74 -7.06
C LYS A 243 8.38 5.21 -7.52
N ARG A 244 7.22 5.84 -7.34
CA ARG A 244 6.98 7.28 -7.43
C ARG A 244 6.01 7.67 -6.32
N ASN A 245 6.45 8.52 -5.38
CA ASN A 245 5.54 9.11 -4.40
C ASN A 245 5.08 10.48 -4.92
N ASP A 246 3.88 10.54 -5.48
CA ASP A 246 3.25 11.78 -5.92
C ASP A 246 2.16 12.24 -4.92
N TRP A 247 1.58 13.42 -5.14
CA TRP A 247 0.58 13.97 -4.22
C TRP A 247 -0.70 13.12 -4.14
N GLN A 248 -1.04 12.36 -5.17
CA GLN A 248 -2.21 11.47 -5.15
C GLN A 248 -1.93 10.21 -4.33
N VAL A 249 -0.71 9.66 -4.41
CA VAL A 249 -0.27 8.58 -3.49
C VAL A 249 -0.31 9.05 -2.03
N ALA A 250 0.07 10.31 -1.77
CA ALA A 250 0.11 10.88 -0.43
C ALA A 250 -1.26 11.28 0.14
N GLU A 251 -2.20 11.78 -0.69
CA GLU A 251 -3.57 12.11 -0.26
C GLU A 251 -4.46 10.86 -0.11
N MET A 252 -4.22 9.79 -0.86
CA MET A 252 -5.08 8.60 -0.88
C MET A 252 -4.89 7.69 0.36
N PRO A 253 -5.89 7.53 1.24
CA PRO A 253 -5.75 6.74 2.47
C PRO A 253 -5.43 5.27 2.22
N LEU A 254 -4.58 4.65 3.05
CA LEU A 254 -4.19 3.23 2.87
C LEU A 254 -5.38 2.26 2.89
N ARG A 255 -6.49 2.58 3.58
CA ARG A 255 -7.75 1.83 3.49
C ARG A 255 -8.33 1.84 2.07
N SER A 256 -8.38 3.00 1.42
CA SER A 256 -8.77 3.11 -0.01
C SER A 256 -7.75 2.47 -0.95
N GLN A 257 -6.45 2.50 -0.63
CA GLN A 257 -5.44 1.82 -1.44
C GLN A 257 -5.56 0.29 -1.37
N LEU A 258 -5.75 -0.28 -0.17
CA LEU A 258 -6.05 -1.71 -0.01
C LEU A 258 -7.33 -2.09 -0.75
N LEU A 259 -8.40 -1.28 -0.65
CA LEU A 259 -9.63 -1.49 -1.41
C LEU A 259 -9.38 -1.53 -2.92
N PHE A 260 -8.66 -0.54 -3.47
CA PHE A 260 -8.27 -0.49 -4.88
C PHE A 260 -7.51 -1.75 -5.33
N VAL A 261 -6.59 -2.26 -4.51
CA VAL A 261 -5.81 -3.47 -4.79
C VAL A 261 -6.69 -4.72 -4.74
N LEU A 262 -7.54 -4.87 -3.72
CA LEU A 262 -8.48 -5.98 -3.62
C LEU A 262 -9.50 -5.98 -4.76
N MET A 263 -9.97 -4.80 -5.20
CA MET A 263 -10.83 -4.67 -6.38
C MET A 263 -10.13 -5.13 -7.67
N LYS A 264 -8.84 -4.80 -7.85
CA LYS A 264 -8.05 -5.31 -8.98
C LYS A 264 -7.86 -6.82 -8.90
N LEU A 265 -7.52 -7.37 -7.74
CA LEU A 265 -7.31 -8.80 -7.55
C LEU A 265 -8.60 -9.62 -7.72
N ARG A 266 -9.72 -9.12 -7.20
CA ARG A 266 -11.03 -9.81 -7.24
C ARG A 266 -11.67 -9.83 -8.62
N ASN A 267 -11.65 -8.71 -9.33
CA ASN A 267 -12.43 -8.52 -10.56
C ASN A 267 -11.57 -8.43 -11.84
N ASN A 268 -10.24 -8.47 -11.70
CA ASN A 268 -9.27 -8.17 -12.75
C ASN A 268 -9.50 -6.83 -13.49
N GLU A 269 -10.18 -5.87 -12.85
CA GLU A 269 -10.62 -4.62 -13.49
C GLU A 269 -9.45 -3.81 -14.10
N ASP A 270 -9.69 -3.11 -15.21
CA ASP A 270 -8.67 -2.27 -15.84
C ASP A 270 -8.15 -1.17 -14.90
N LEU A 271 -6.82 -0.98 -14.88
CA LEU A 271 -6.18 0.11 -14.13
C LEU A 271 -6.69 1.49 -14.59
N LYS A 272 -7.21 1.63 -15.82
CA LYS A 272 -7.87 2.86 -16.29
C LYS A 272 -9.22 3.11 -15.63
N ASN A 273 -10.03 2.07 -15.44
CA ASN A 273 -11.37 2.14 -14.83
C ASN A 273 -11.24 2.36 -13.32
N LEU A 274 -10.34 1.61 -12.66
CA LEU A 274 -10.00 1.84 -11.26
C LEU A 274 -9.41 3.24 -11.03
N ALA A 275 -8.51 3.73 -11.90
CA ALA A 275 -7.98 5.09 -11.80
C ALA A 275 -9.11 6.15 -11.84
N PHE A 276 -10.07 6.01 -12.76
CA PHE A 276 -11.25 6.87 -12.83
C PHE A 276 -12.11 6.79 -11.55
N ARG A 277 -12.45 5.59 -11.09
CA ARG A 277 -13.28 5.37 -9.88
C ARG A 277 -12.67 5.90 -8.58
N PHE A 278 -11.34 5.89 -8.49
CA PHE A 278 -10.60 6.43 -7.35
C PHE A 278 -10.08 7.87 -7.56
N ASN A 279 -10.42 8.52 -8.69
CA ASN A 279 -10.04 9.90 -9.02
C ASN A 279 -8.52 10.17 -9.04
N ILE A 280 -7.74 9.18 -9.50
CA ILE A 280 -6.28 9.22 -9.60
C ILE A 280 -5.81 9.03 -11.05
N THR A 281 -4.56 9.35 -11.37
CA THR A 281 -4.00 9.02 -12.70
C THR A 281 -3.75 7.51 -12.83
N THR A 282 -3.79 6.98 -14.06
CA THR A 282 -3.43 5.59 -14.35
C THR A 282 -1.97 5.26 -13.95
N GLN A 283 -1.08 6.26 -13.92
CA GLN A 283 0.30 6.09 -13.45
C GLN A 283 0.36 5.94 -11.93
N THR A 284 -0.39 6.75 -11.18
CA THR A 284 -0.57 6.62 -9.74
C THR A 284 -1.21 5.27 -9.39
N ALA A 285 -2.29 4.88 -10.09
CA ALA A 285 -2.96 3.60 -9.95
C ALA A 285 -2.02 2.39 -10.15
N SER A 286 -1.20 2.41 -11.21
CA SER A 286 -0.18 1.39 -11.44
C SER A 286 0.91 1.39 -10.35
N THR A 287 1.31 2.57 -9.87
CA THR A 287 2.32 2.69 -8.81
C THR A 287 1.82 2.15 -7.48
N ILE A 288 0.57 2.45 -7.10
CA ILE A 288 -0.10 1.88 -5.93
C ILE A 288 -0.17 0.36 -6.08
N PHE A 289 -0.73 -0.17 -7.17
CA PHE A 289 -0.89 -1.62 -7.36
C PHE A 289 0.42 -2.38 -7.18
N ASN A 290 1.48 -2.00 -7.91
CA ASN A 290 2.77 -2.70 -7.84
C ASN A 290 3.40 -2.61 -6.44
N SER A 291 3.30 -1.47 -5.77
CA SER A 291 3.91 -1.28 -4.44
C SER A 291 3.20 -2.13 -3.38
N TRP A 292 1.87 -2.25 -3.48
CA TRP A 292 1.07 -3.11 -2.62
C TRP A 292 1.26 -4.59 -2.90
N ILE A 293 1.39 -5.03 -4.16
CA ILE A 293 1.64 -6.44 -4.46
C ILE A 293 2.98 -6.91 -3.87
N HIS A 294 4.03 -6.08 -3.91
CA HIS A 294 5.29 -6.38 -3.21
C HIS A 294 5.09 -6.45 -1.68
N TYR A 295 4.43 -5.45 -1.07
CA TYR A 295 4.22 -5.44 0.38
C TYR A 295 3.31 -6.59 0.88
N MET A 296 2.28 -6.95 0.10
CA MET A 296 1.43 -8.10 0.38
C MET A 296 2.20 -9.42 0.24
N PHE A 297 3.11 -9.54 -0.73
CA PHE A 297 4.00 -10.71 -0.84
C PHE A 297 4.88 -10.84 0.40
N ASP A 298 5.52 -9.76 0.85
CA ASP A 298 6.37 -9.77 2.04
C ASP A 298 5.59 -10.18 3.31
N VAL A 299 4.41 -9.57 3.55
CA VAL A 299 3.60 -9.83 4.76
C VAL A 299 2.92 -11.20 4.74
N LEU A 300 2.40 -11.64 3.59
CA LEU A 300 1.71 -12.94 3.48
C LEU A 300 2.70 -14.10 3.38
N GLY A 301 3.93 -13.86 2.88
CA GLY A 301 5.00 -14.84 2.83
C GLY A 301 5.58 -15.22 4.20
N GLU A 302 5.42 -14.37 5.23
CA GLU A 302 5.74 -14.72 6.62
C GLU A 302 4.69 -15.62 7.29
N LEU A 303 3.54 -15.89 6.65
CA LEU A 303 2.47 -16.70 7.24
C LEU A 303 2.71 -18.21 7.03
N PRO A 304 2.75 -19.03 8.11
CA PRO A 304 2.83 -20.48 7.98
C PRO A 304 1.46 -21.04 7.55
N ILE A 305 1.22 -21.08 6.24
CA ILE A 305 -0.04 -21.56 5.65
C ILE A 305 -0.21 -23.09 5.66
N TRP A 306 0.86 -23.86 5.91
CA TRP A 306 0.80 -25.32 6.01
C TRP A 306 0.46 -25.75 7.46
N PRO A 307 -0.73 -26.33 7.71
CA PRO A 307 -1.13 -26.75 9.06
C PRO A 307 -0.51 -28.09 9.45
N HIS A 308 -0.45 -28.37 10.75
CA HIS A 308 -0.01 -29.68 11.28
C HIS A 308 -0.95 -30.80 10.80
N ARG A 309 -0.39 -31.96 10.40
CA ARG A 309 -1.14 -33.13 9.90
C ARG A 309 -2.39 -33.50 10.70
N ASP A 310 -2.35 -33.40 12.03
CA ASP A 310 -3.51 -33.72 12.86
C ASP A 310 -4.68 -32.75 12.67
N VAL A 311 -4.40 -31.46 12.41
CA VAL A 311 -5.44 -30.46 12.07
C VAL A 311 -6.06 -30.80 10.71
N ILE A 312 -5.26 -31.29 9.77
CA ILE A 312 -5.75 -31.78 8.47
C ILE A 312 -6.63 -33.03 8.69
N ALA A 313 -6.15 -34.05 9.40
CA ALA A 313 -6.89 -35.29 9.69
C ALA A 313 -8.22 -35.05 10.45
N GLN A 314 -8.27 -34.03 11.31
CA GLN A 314 -9.49 -33.62 12.03
C GLN A 314 -10.53 -32.93 11.15
N ASN A 315 -10.10 -32.29 10.05
CA ASN A 315 -10.97 -31.48 9.19
C ASN A 315 -11.13 -32.05 7.76
N MET A 316 -10.43 -33.13 7.42
CA MET A 316 -10.49 -33.89 6.17
C MET A 316 -11.92 -34.43 5.94
N PRO A 317 -12.48 -34.33 4.72
CA PRO A 317 -13.80 -34.88 4.41
C PRO A 317 -13.87 -36.39 4.63
N GLU A 318 -14.92 -36.88 5.30
CA GLU A 318 -15.00 -38.29 5.73
C GLU A 318 -14.95 -39.30 4.57
N THR A 319 -15.42 -38.94 3.37
CA THR A 319 -15.27 -39.78 2.17
C THR A 319 -13.80 -39.90 1.74
N TYR A 320 -13.09 -38.78 1.62
CA TYR A 320 -11.66 -38.77 1.31
C TYR A 320 -10.84 -39.50 2.39
N LYS A 321 -11.27 -39.39 3.65
CA LYS A 321 -10.63 -40.01 4.81
C LYS A 321 -10.82 -41.53 4.90
N ALA A 322 -11.88 -42.07 4.29
CA ALA A 322 -12.07 -43.51 4.20
C ALA A 322 -11.05 -44.14 3.23
N ASP A 323 -10.83 -43.51 2.08
CA ASP A 323 -9.94 -44.03 1.03
C ASP A 323 -8.46 -43.63 1.23
N TYR A 324 -8.20 -42.41 1.72
CA TYR A 324 -6.86 -41.79 1.80
C TYR A 324 -6.53 -41.19 3.19
N PRO A 325 -6.70 -41.93 4.30
CA PRO A 325 -6.58 -41.41 5.68
C PRO A 325 -5.21 -40.80 6.04
N SER A 326 -4.15 -41.16 5.31
CA SER A 326 -2.78 -40.66 5.52
C SER A 326 -2.36 -39.58 4.51
N THR A 327 -3.22 -39.13 3.59
CA THR A 327 -2.83 -38.16 2.55
C THR A 327 -3.08 -36.73 3.01
N PHE A 328 -2.02 -35.93 3.09
CA PHE A 328 -2.06 -34.59 3.71
C PHE A 328 -1.88 -33.42 2.74
N ALA A 329 -1.44 -33.68 1.50
CA ALA A 329 -1.44 -32.69 0.44
C ALA A 329 -1.80 -33.31 -0.92
N ILE A 330 -2.43 -32.50 -1.77
CA ILE A 330 -2.71 -32.78 -3.17
C ILE A 330 -1.93 -31.77 -4.00
N LEU A 331 -1.14 -32.23 -4.97
CA LEU A 331 -0.30 -31.41 -5.86
C LEU A 331 -0.89 -31.32 -7.26
N ASP A 332 -0.94 -30.11 -7.83
CA ASP A 332 -1.30 -29.86 -9.22
C ASP A 332 -0.49 -28.69 -9.82
N CYS A 333 -0.30 -28.71 -11.14
CA CYS A 333 0.37 -27.65 -11.89
C CYS A 333 -0.64 -26.76 -12.63
N THR A 334 -1.09 -25.71 -11.94
CA THR A 334 -2.02 -24.73 -12.50
C THR A 334 -1.37 -23.91 -13.62
N GLU A 335 -1.99 -23.95 -14.82
CA GLU A 335 -1.57 -23.18 -15.99
C GLU A 335 -2.30 -21.83 -16.11
N LEU A 336 -1.57 -20.73 -15.99
CA LEU A 336 -2.05 -19.37 -16.26
C LEU A 336 -1.78 -18.99 -17.71
N LYS A 337 -2.82 -18.67 -18.48
CA LYS A 337 -2.65 -18.14 -19.86
C LYS A 337 -2.05 -16.73 -19.83
N ILE A 338 -1.09 -16.46 -20.71
CA ILE A 338 -0.45 -15.16 -20.88
C ILE A 338 -0.65 -14.61 -22.30
N GLU A 339 -0.42 -13.31 -22.48
CA GLU A 339 -0.28 -12.73 -23.82
C GLU A 339 0.93 -13.34 -24.55
N ARG A 340 0.81 -13.54 -25.87
CA ARG A 340 1.88 -14.13 -26.70
C ARG A 340 3.16 -13.27 -26.61
N PRO A 341 4.30 -13.78 -26.12
CA PRO A 341 5.53 -13.02 -26.07
C PRO A 341 6.02 -12.61 -27.47
N THR A 342 6.54 -11.38 -27.59
CA THR A 342 7.11 -10.87 -28.86
C THR A 342 8.45 -11.54 -29.22
N SER A 343 9.18 -12.04 -28.22
CA SER A 343 10.39 -12.85 -28.44
C SER A 343 9.99 -14.28 -28.77
N LEU A 344 10.44 -14.78 -29.93
CA LEU A 344 10.18 -16.16 -30.36
C LEU A 344 10.75 -17.22 -29.40
N VAL A 345 11.84 -16.89 -28.70
CA VAL A 345 12.43 -17.77 -27.67
C VAL A 345 11.49 -17.90 -26.49
N LEU A 346 11.10 -16.77 -25.87
CA LEU A 346 10.12 -16.75 -24.77
C LEU A 346 8.77 -17.32 -25.21
N GLN A 347 8.38 -17.15 -26.48
CA GLN A 347 7.16 -17.76 -27.02
C GLN A 347 7.29 -19.29 -27.08
N SER A 348 8.43 -19.84 -27.51
CA SER A 348 8.65 -21.29 -27.54
C SER A 348 8.73 -21.90 -26.14
N GLU A 349 9.40 -21.21 -25.20
CA GLU A 349 9.55 -21.65 -23.81
C GLU A 349 8.22 -21.62 -23.06
N SER A 350 7.42 -20.56 -23.24
CA SER A 350 6.11 -20.44 -22.58
C SER A 350 4.99 -21.19 -23.30
N PHE A 351 5.21 -21.87 -24.42
CA PHE A 351 4.13 -22.59 -25.10
C PHE A 351 3.80 -23.92 -24.40
N SER A 352 2.60 -24.02 -23.82
CA SER A 352 2.07 -25.29 -23.35
C SER A 352 1.34 -25.99 -24.50
N ASN A 353 1.87 -27.16 -24.90
CA ASN A 353 1.20 -28.06 -25.84
C ASN A 353 -0.19 -28.49 -25.32
N TYR A 354 -0.32 -28.69 -24.00
CA TYR A 354 -1.57 -29.12 -23.37
C TYR A 354 -2.67 -28.05 -23.40
N LYS A 355 -2.32 -26.76 -23.27
CA LYS A 355 -3.28 -25.65 -23.41
C LYS A 355 -3.30 -25.03 -24.81
N SER A 356 -2.46 -25.51 -25.73
CA SER A 356 -2.27 -25.01 -27.11
C SER A 356 -2.07 -23.49 -27.19
N THR A 357 -1.39 -22.91 -26.20
CA THR A 357 -1.20 -21.46 -26.08
C THR A 357 0.01 -21.13 -25.19
N ASN A 358 0.37 -19.85 -25.13
CA ASN A 358 1.38 -19.35 -24.21
C ASN A 358 0.84 -19.29 -22.77
N THR A 359 1.53 -19.95 -21.84
CA THR A 359 1.18 -20.05 -20.44
C THR A 359 2.40 -19.92 -19.52
N LEU A 360 2.13 -19.68 -18.24
CA LEU A 360 3.06 -19.90 -17.14
C LEU A 360 2.44 -20.93 -16.17
N LYS A 361 3.27 -21.81 -15.61
CA LYS A 361 2.86 -22.86 -14.66
C LYS A 361 3.22 -22.47 -13.23
N SER A 362 2.36 -22.79 -12.27
CA SER A 362 2.71 -22.82 -10.84
C SER A 362 2.36 -24.19 -10.26
N LEU A 363 3.24 -24.77 -9.43
CA LEU A 363 2.88 -25.89 -8.57
C LEU A 363 2.08 -25.34 -7.39
N VAL A 364 0.85 -25.80 -7.25
CA VAL A 364 -0.02 -25.52 -6.11
C VAL A 364 -0.14 -26.79 -5.29
N ALA A 365 -0.05 -26.67 -3.96
CA ALA A 365 -0.49 -27.72 -3.06
C ALA A 365 -1.74 -27.25 -2.31
N CYS A 366 -2.74 -28.11 -2.21
CA CYS A 366 -3.88 -27.94 -1.32
C CYS A 366 -3.99 -29.08 -0.32
N ASP A 367 -4.61 -28.81 0.83
CA ASP A 367 -5.03 -29.86 1.75
C ASP A 367 -6.25 -30.62 1.19
N PRO A 368 -6.62 -31.79 1.75
CA PRO A 368 -7.83 -32.54 1.41
C PRO A 368 -9.17 -31.80 1.51
N ARG A 369 -9.19 -30.53 1.93
CA ARG A 369 -10.39 -29.67 2.00
C ARG A 369 -10.39 -28.61 0.89
N GLY A 370 -9.33 -28.54 0.07
CA GLY A 370 -9.11 -27.52 -0.94
C GLY A 370 -8.51 -26.21 -0.42
N ALA A 371 -8.00 -26.16 0.81
CA ALA A 371 -7.27 -24.99 1.29
C ALA A 371 -5.84 -25.00 0.70
N VAL A 372 -5.41 -23.89 0.08
CA VAL A 372 -4.06 -23.79 -0.48
C VAL A 372 -3.02 -23.70 0.64
N ILE A 373 -2.07 -24.63 0.64
CA ILE A 373 -0.99 -24.78 1.63
C ILE A 373 0.41 -24.56 1.03
N PHE A 374 0.53 -24.50 -0.31
CA PHE A 374 1.73 -24.06 -1.02
C PHE A 374 1.37 -23.49 -2.40
N SER A 375 2.16 -22.52 -2.88
CA SER A 375 2.20 -22.09 -4.27
C SER A 375 3.64 -21.72 -4.63
N SER A 376 4.11 -22.18 -5.79
CA SER A 376 5.46 -21.84 -6.26
C SER A 376 5.55 -20.47 -6.92
N ALA A 377 6.78 -20.09 -7.28
CA ALA A 377 7.02 -19.13 -8.35
C ALA A 377 6.49 -19.66 -9.71
N LEU A 378 6.40 -18.77 -10.71
CA LEU A 378 5.94 -19.12 -12.04
C LEU A 378 7.07 -19.65 -12.94
N PHE A 379 6.79 -20.78 -13.59
CA PHE A 379 7.64 -21.46 -14.56
C PHE A 379 7.05 -21.36 -15.97
N THR A 380 7.81 -21.74 -17.01
CA THR A 380 7.35 -21.62 -18.41
C THR A 380 6.43 -22.77 -18.82
N GLY A 381 5.46 -22.51 -19.70
CA GLY A 381 4.45 -23.48 -20.14
C GLY A 381 4.97 -24.80 -20.72
N SER A 382 6.18 -24.82 -21.31
CA SER A 382 6.80 -26.06 -21.83
C SER A 382 7.44 -26.94 -20.75
N MET A 383 7.61 -26.45 -19.53
CA MET A 383 8.29 -27.17 -18.45
C MET A 383 7.43 -28.33 -17.93
N SER A 384 8.06 -29.47 -17.64
CA SER A 384 7.37 -30.65 -17.11
C SER A 384 7.17 -30.54 -15.60
N ASP A 385 6.09 -31.15 -15.10
CA ASP A 385 5.64 -30.93 -13.72
C ASP A 385 6.58 -31.61 -12.70
N LYS A 386 7.23 -32.72 -13.08
CA LYS A 386 8.36 -33.34 -12.34
C LYS A 386 9.55 -32.38 -12.21
N GLU A 387 9.86 -31.60 -13.24
CA GLU A 387 10.98 -30.65 -13.21
C GLU A 387 10.63 -29.37 -12.44
N ILE A 388 9.36 -28.95 -12.47
CA ILE A 388 8.85 -27.91 -11.57
C ILE A 388 9.00 -28.35 -10.11
N VAL A 389 8.56 -29.56 -9.73
CA VAL A 389 8.68 -30.10 -8.37
C VAL A 389 10.13 -30.08 -7.84
N ARG A 390 11.13 -30.29 -8.72
CA ARG A 390 12.56 -30.22 -8.35
C ARG A 390 13.07 -28.80 -8.10
N GLN A 391 12.55 -27.81 -8.81
CA GLN A 391 13.06 -26.44 -8.80
C GLN A 391 12.21 -25.46 -7.96
N CYS A 392 10.96 -25.81 -7.64
CA CYS A 392 10.01 -24.90 -6.99
C CYS A 392 10.18 -24.74 -5.48
N GLY A 393 11.01 -25.57 -4.84
CA GLY A 393 11.24 -25.54 -3.39
C GLY A 393 10.27 -26.39 -2.55
N ILE A 394 9.36 -27.16 -3.17
CA ILE A 394 8.46 -28.05 -2.42
C ILE A 394 9.20 -29.18 -1.68
N ILE A 395 10.25 -29.75 -2.27
CA ILE A 395 11.06 -30.83 -1.67
C ILE A 395 11.69 -30.39 -0.32
N PRO A 396 12.51 -29.32 -0.25
CA PRO A 396 13.09 -28.89 1.03
C PRO A 396 12.04 -28.37 2.02
N LEU A 397 10.87 -27.90 1.57
CA LEU A 397 9.76 -27.59 2.46
C LEU A 397 9.18 -28.86 3.10
N LEU A 398 8.95 -29.92 2.32
CA LEU A 398 8.47 -31.22 2.84
C LEU A 398 9.46 -31.86 3.80
N GLU A 399 10.77 -31.77 3.52
CA GLU A 399 11.84 -32.20 4.45
C GLU A 399 11.75 -31.43 5.77
N GLN A 400 11.68 -30.09 5.72
CA GLN A 400 11.53 -29.23 6.91
C GLN A 400 10.22 -29.52 7.69
N LEU A 401 9.13 -29.86 7.00
CA LEU A 401 7.86 -30.22 7.63
C LEU A 401 7.93 -31.58 8.35
N ILE A 402 8.73 -32.54 7.86
CA ILE A 402 9.01 -33.79 8.57
C ILE A 402 9.93 -33.53 9.78
N GLU A 403 10.99 -32.75 9.62
CA GLU A 403 11.92 -32.42 10.72
C GLU A 403 11.22 -31.65 11.88
N SER A 404 10.24 -30.81 11.55
CA SER A 404 9.42 -30.08 12.52
C SER A 404 8.19 -30.86 13.02
N GLY A 405 7.97 -32.09 12.53
CA GLY A 405 6.87 -32.98 12.93
C GLY A 405 5.49 -32.61 12.37
N TYR A 406 5.39 -31.58 11.52
CA TYR A 406 4.15 -31.20 10.82
C TYR A 406 3.66 -32.29 9.86
N LEU A 407 4.59 -33.06 9.29
CA LEU A 407 4.39 -34.30 8.55
C LEU A 407 5.20 -35.43 9.21
N GLN A 408 4.89 -36.67 8.88
CA GLN A 408 5.59 -37.88 9.34
C GLN A 408 6.07 -38.72 8.15
N ARG A 409 7.12 -39.53 8.36
CA ARG A 409 7.56 -40.49 7.33
C ARG A 409 6.48 -41.53 7.09
N GLY A 410 6.13 -41.76 5.83
CA GLY A 410 4.99 -42.57 5.43
C GLY A 410 3.68 -41.81 5.25
N ASP A 411 3.62 -40.50 5.55
CA ASP A 411 2.49 -39.66 5.15
C ASP A 411 2.40 -39.56 3.61
N GLY A 412 1.18 -39.43 3.11
CA GLY A 412 0.86 -39.43 1.68
C GLY A 412 0.76 -38.03 1.07
N ILE A 413 1.25 -37.94 -0.16
CA ILE A 413 1.05 -36.84 -1.10
C ILE A 413 0.29 -37.41 -2.30
N MET A 414 -0.76 -36.74 -2.77
CA MET A 414 -1.51 -37.13 -3.97
C MET A 414 -1.18 -36.21 -5.14
N ALA A 415 -1.18 -36.73 -6.36
CA ALA A 415 -0.99 -35.94 -7.59
C ALA A 415 -1.66 -36.63 -8.79
N ASP A 416 -1.86 -35.91 -9.90
CA ASP A 416 -2.40 -36.52 -11.13
C ASP A 416 -1.38 -37.48 -11.81
N LYS A 417 -1.86 -38.38 -12.68
CA LYS A 417 -1.07 -39.46 -13.31
C LYS A 417 0.21 -38.98 -14.02
N GLY A 418 0.27 -37.72 -14.45
CA GLY A 418 1.46 -37.11 -15.07
C GLY A 418 2.62 -36.80 -14.10
N PHE A 419 2.38 -36.78 -12.78
CA PHE A 419 3.39 -36.47 -11.76
C PHE A 419 4.26 -37.69 -11.45
N LEU A 420 5.24 -37.96 -12.31
CA LEU A 420 6.23 -39.03 -12.17
C LEU A 420 7.28 -38.74 -11.06
N ILE A 421 6.86 -38.31 -9.88
CA ILE A 421 7.69 -37.79 -8.77
C ILE A 421 7.93 -38.82 -7.65
N GLU A 422 7.72 -40.11 -7.91
CA GLU A 422 7.74 -41.15 -6.88
C GLU A 422 9.13 -41.29 -6.21
N GLU A 423 10.20 -41.17 -7.00
CA GLU A 423 11.59 -41.19 -6.51
C GLU A 423 11.86 -40.01 -5.57
N GLU A 424 11.43 -38.82 -5.97
CA GLU A 424 11.57 -37.59 -5.19
C GLU A 424 10.79 -37.67 -3.85
N MET A 425 9.54 -38.15 -3.86
CA MET A 425 8.76 -38.32 -2.62
C MET A 425 9.34 -39.41 -1.72
N ARG A 426 9.78 -40.53 -2.30
CA ARG A 426 10.40 -41.65 -1.57
C ARG A 426 11.73 -41.25 -0.91
N ALA A 427 12.50 -40.35 -1.53
CA ALA A 427 13.74 -39.80 -0.96
C ALA A 427 13.48 -38.95 0.31
N VAL A 428 12.46 -38.09 0.27
CA VAL A 428 11.98 -37.33 1.45
C VAL A 428 11.41 -38.27 2.53
N GLY A 429 10.85 -39.41 2.12
CA GLY A 429 10.28 -40.44 2.99
C GLY A 429 8.75 -40.37 3.07
N LEU A 430 8.10 -39.83 2.03
CA LEU A 430 6.65 -39.74 1.87
C LEU A 430 6.16 -40.78 0.85
N GLN A 431 4.85 -41.06 0.86
CA GLN A 431 4.18 -41.90 -0.13
C GLN A 431 3.58 -41.02 -1.24
N LEU A 432 3.59 -41.51 -2.48
CA LEU A 432 2.92 -40.84 -3.61
C LEU A 432 1.70 -41.65 -4.05
N ASN A 433 0.52 -41.04 -3.95
CA ASN A 433 -0.76 -41.59 -4.36
C ASN A 433 -1.13 -41.03 -5.73
N LEU A 434 -1.04 -41.85 -6.78
CA LEU A 434 -1.46 -41.52 -8.15
C LEU A 434 -2.75 -42.28 -8.50
N PRO A 435 -3.66 -41.71 -9.31
CA PRO A 435 -4.76 -42.45 -9.91
C PRO A 435 -4.24 -43.62 -10.76
N PRO A 436 -4.96 -44.75 -10.84
CA PRO A 436 -4.49 -45.92 -11.57
C PRO A 436 -4.27 -45.62 -13.06
N PHE A 437 -3.20 -46.15 -13.63
CA PHE A 437 -3.01 -46.17 -15.08
C PHE A 437 -4.14 -46.97 -15.73
N GLU A 438 -4.69 -46.45 -16.82
CA GLU A 438 -5.56 -47.23 -17.71
C GLU A 438 -4.66 -48.13 -18.57
N ILE A 439 -5.02 -49.42 -18.64
CA ILE A 439 -4.24 -50.52 -19.25
C ILE A 439 -4.93 -50.98 -20.53
#